data_AF-A0A7C4M5J7-F1
#
_entry.id   AF-A0A7C4M5J7-F1
#
_cell.length_a   1.000
_cell.length_b   1.000
_cell.length_c   1.000
_cell.angle_alpha   90.00
_cell.angle_beta   90.00
_cell.angle_gamma   90.00
#
_symmetry.space_group_name_H-M   'P 1'
#
loop_
_entity.id
_entity.type
_entity.pdbx_description
1 polymer ?
#
loop_
_entity_poly.entity_id
_entity_poly.type
_entity_poly.pdbx_seq_one_letter_code
_entity_poly.pdbx_strand_id
1 'polypeptide(L)' 'GIGGSRGRSMGDIPGVRWQVVTVNGIALQDLITGKKEKPRR' A
#
# COMPACT_ATOMS: atom_id res chain seq x y z
N GLY A 1 3.24 8.03 2.92
CA GLY A 1 3.94 8.28 1.63
C GLY A 1 4.83 7.09 1.31
N ILE A 2 5.34 6.99 0.08
CA ILE A 2 6.19 5.87 -0.37
C ILE A 2 7.67 5.97 0.09
N GLY A 3 7.99 7.01 0.88
CA GLY A 3 9.33 7.17 1.47
C GLY A 3 10.41 7.69 0.53
N GLY A 4 10.07 8.28 -0.62
CA GLY A 4 11.06 8.85 -1.54
C GLY A 4 11.70 10.13 -1.02
N SER A 5 12.89 10.46 -1.56
CA SER A 5 13.69 11.62 -1.12
C SER A 5 12.87 12.92 -1.21
N ARG A 6 12.82 13.67 -0.10
CA ARG A 6 11.99 14.89 0.04
C ARG A 6 10.52 14.72 -0.39
N GLY A 7 9.92 13.56 -0.13
CA GLY A 7 8.52 13.28 -0.48
C GLY A 7 8.28 13.06 -1.98
N ARG A 8 9.33 12.80 -2.75
CA ARG A 8 9.24 12.43 -4.18
C ARG A 8 8.92 10.94 -4.34
N SER A 9 8.85 10.49 -5.59
CA SER A 9 8.76 9.08 -5.93
C SER A 9 10.00 8.31 -5.44
N MET A 10 9.80 7.05 -5.08
CA MET A 10 10.85 6.16 -4.58
C MET A 10 11.15 5.08 -5.61
N GLY A 11 12.44 4.83 -5.87
CA GLY A 11 12.91 3.81 -6.80
C GLY A 11 12.55 4.09 -8.26
N ASP A 12 12.10 3.05 -8.94
CA ASP A 12 11.95 3.02 -10.40
C ASP A 12 10.56 3.47 -10.87
N ILE A 13 9.69 3.89 -9.94
CA ILE A 13 8.31 4.25 -10.26
C ILE A 13 8.18 5.79 -10.30
N PRO A 14 8.28 6.42 -11.47
CA PRO A 14 8.15 7.86 -11.58
C PRO A 14 6.72 8.31 -11.25
N GLY A 15 6.59 9.40 -10.50
CA GLY A 15 5.31 10.07 -10.24
C GLY A 15 4.46 9.48 -9.11
N VAL A 16 4.76 8.27 -8.61
CA VAL A 16 4.02 7.67 -7.49
C VAL A 16 4.65 8.08 -6.16
N ARG A 17 3.88 8.78 -5.31
CA ARG A 17 4.34 9.33 -4.02
C ARG A 17 3.68 8.66 -2.80
N TRP A 18 2.69 7.82 -3.05
CA TRP A 18 1.82 7.24 -2.02
C TRP A 18 1.78 5.72 -2.17
N GLN A 19 1.56 5.03 -1.06
CA GLN A 19 1.41 3.58 -1.00
C GLN A 19 0.15 3.24 -0.23
N VAL A 20 -0.46 2.11 -0.56
CA VAL A 20 -1.66 1.60 0.13
C VAL A 20 -1.23 0.83 1.37
N VAL A 21 -1.83 1.17 2.52
CA VAL A 21 -1.57 0.50 3.81
C VAL A 21 -2.75 -0.39 4.21
N THR A 22 -3.97 0.06 3.95
CA THR A 22 -5.22 -0.61 4.31
C THR A 22 -6.19 -0.62 3.13
N VAL A 23 -6.99 -1.69 3.02
CA VAL A 23 -8.05 -1.86 2.03
C VAL A 23 -9.32 -2.31 2.76
N ASN A 24 -10.41 -1.54 2.65
CA ASN A 24 -11.69 -1.84 3.29
C ASN A 24 -11.59 -2.13 4.80
N GLY A 25 -10.70 -1.44 5.51
CA GLY A 25 -10.48 -1.62 6.96
C GLY A 25 -9.54 -2.78 7.33
N ILE A 26 -8.99 -3.50 6.34
CA ILE A 26 -8.02 -4.59 6.55
C ILE A 26 -6.63 -4.12 6.12
N ALA A 27 -5.60 -4.50 6.90
CA ALA A 27 -4.22 -4.24 6.53
C ALA A 27 -3.84 -5.01 5.25
N LEU A 28 -3.19 -4.34 4.30
CA LEU A 28 -2.80 -4.96 3.02
C LEU A 28 -1.90 -6.20 3.25
N GLN A 29 -1.03 -6.15 4.26
CA GLN A 29 -0.17 -7.29 4.62
C GLN A 29 -0.96 -8.52 5.05
N ASP A 30 -2.08 -8.35 5.75
CA ASP A 30 -2.95 -9.48 6.17
C ASP A 30 -3.66 -10.10 4.97
N LEU A 31 -4.02 -9.29 3.97
CA LEU A 31 -4.59 -9.76 2.70
C LEU A 31 -3.55 -10.52 1.86
N ILE A 32 -2.32 -9.98 1.75
CA ILE A 32 -1.22 -10.61 1.00
C ILE A 32 -0.82 -11.94 1.64
N THR A 33 -0.73 -11.99 2.97
CA THR A 33 -0.37 -13.21 3.71
C THR A 33 -1.54 -14.19 3.84
N GLY A 34 -2.74 -13.84 3.35
CA GLY A 34 -3.93 -14.70 3.40
C GLY A 34 -4.52 -14.90 4.79
N LYS A 35 -4.08 -14.13 5.79
CA LYS A 35 -4.58 -14.21 7.18
C LYS A 35 -5.99 -13.67 7.32
N LYS A 36 -6.38 -12.73 6.46
CA LYS A 36 -7.73 -12.15 6.40
C LYS A 36 -8.19 -12.13 4.96
N GLU A 37 -9.44 -12.50 4.71
CA GLU A 37 -10.04 -12.35 3.39
C GLU A 37 -10.59 -10.94 3.21
N LYS A 38 -10.57 -10.47 1.96
CA LYS A 38 -11.19 -9.20 1.62
C LYS A 38 -12.71 -9.34 1.81
N PRO A 39 -13.35 -8.49 2.63
CA PRO A 39 -14.79 -8.52 2.79
C PRO A 39 -15.40 -8.23 1.42
N ARG A 40 -16.15 -9.21 0.89
CA ARG A 40 -16.95 -9.06 -0.31
C ARG A 40 -18.21 -8.29 0.10
N ARG A 41 -18.33 -7.07 -0.40
CA ARG A 41 -19.58 -6.30 -0.43
C ARG A 41 -20.03 -6.19 -1.86
#